data_AF-A0A959WTC3-F1
#
_entry.id   AF-A0A959WTC3-F1
#
_cell.length_a   1.000
_cell.length_b   1.000
_cell.length_c   1.000
_cell.angle_alpha   90.00
_cell.angle_beta   90.00
_cell.angle_gamma   90.00
#
_symmetry.space_group_name_H-M   'P 1'
#
loop_
_entity.id
_entity.type
_entity.pdbx_description
1 polymer ?
#
loop_
_entity_poly.entity_id
_entity_poly.type
_entity_poly.pdbx_seq_one_letter_code
_entity_poly.pdbx_strand_id
1 'polypeptide(L)'
;MGVSFDPDPKLAQYAHPERLVTTAWLAERLDDPDIVVAESDEDVLLYDTGHIPGAVKIDWHTDLNDPVARDYVDPEAFAALMSRKGITPDTTIVFYGDNFNWWAAYALWVCSLFGHADVRLLDGGRAKWVEEGRPITTDVPRPAPAGYPVVARDDDTIRAFKDDVLAHLGTGPLVDVRSPGEYSGQLTHMPEYPQEGTLRAGHIPTARSVPWKRAANDDGTFRSLDELNAIYRGEIGLQDDDDIVAYCRIGERSSHTWFVLTHLLGFDRVRNYDGSWCEWGNAVRVPIEKSAEPGSAP
;
A
#
# COMPACT_ATOMS: atom_id res chain seq x y z
N MET A 1 -0.21 2.21 27.75
CA MET A 1 -1.22 3.21 27.35
C MET A 1 -0.94 3.42 25.88
N GLY A 2 -1.91 3.23 24.98
CA GLY A 2 -1.63 3.27 23.54
C GLY A 2 -1.05 4.62 23.10
N VAL A 3 -0.23 4.60 22.06
CA VAL A 3 0.38 5.79 21.46
C VAL A 3 -0.73 6.70 20.92
N SER A 4 -0.76 7.95 21.39
CA SER A 4 -1.80 8.91 20.98
C SER A 4 -1.82 9.11 19.46
N PHE A 5 -2.98 9.39 18.88
CA PHE A 5 -3.07 9.77 17.47
C PHE A 5 -2.48 11.16 17.24
N ASP A 6 -2.11 11.45 15.99
CA ASP A 6 -1.65 12.78 15.61
C ASP A 6 -2.85 13.73 15.50
N PRO A 7 -2.94 14.78 16.33
CA PRO A 7 -4.09 15.69 16.35
C PRO A 7 -4.04 16.75 15.24
N ASP A 8 -3.09 16.67 14.29
CA ASP A 8 -2.97 17.65 13.22
C ASP A 8 -4.31 17.84 12.47
N PRO A 9 -4.83 19.08 12.35
CA PRO A 9 -6.09 19.37 11.67
C PRO A 9 -6.15 18.87 10.22
N LYS A 10 -5.00 18.78 9.53
CA LYS A 10 -4.89 18.21 8.19
C LYS A 10 -5.31 16.73 8.20
N LEU A 11 -4.97 15.97 9.23
CA LEU A 11 -5.30 14.55 9.31
C LEU A 11 -6.73 14.33 9.82
N ALA A 12 -7.21 15.20 10.71
CA ALA A 12 -8.54 15.12 11.33
C ALA A 12 -9.72 15.16 10.33
N GLN A 13 -9.48 15.55 9.07
CA GLN A 13 -10.50 15.51 8.02
C GLN A 13 -10.78 14.10 7.49
N TYR A 14 -9.86 13.15 7.63
CA TYR A 14 -10.00 11.79 7.08
C TYR A 14 -10.94 10.92 7.92
N ALA A 15 -11.43 9.81 7.34
CA ALA A 15 -12.30 8.87 8.04
C ALA A 15 -11.59 8.19 9.23
N HIS A 16 -10.33 7.80 9.04
CA HIS A 16 -9.47 7.16 10.03
C HIS A 16 -8.17 7.96 10.24
N PRO A 17 -8.23 9.13 10.91
CA PRO A 17 -7.05 9.98 11.11
C PRO A 17 -5.93 9.27 11.90
N GLU A 18 -6.27 8.25 12.71
CA GLU A 18 -5.32 7.43 13.45
C GLU A 18 -4.34 6.64 12.57
N ARG A 19 -4.63 6.47 11.27
CA ARG A 19 -3.80 5.71 10.32
C ARG A 19 -2.68 6.54 9.69
N LEU A 20 -2.59 7.84 9.98
CA LEU A 20 -1.55 8.74 9.50
C LEU A 20 -0.87 9.47 10.65
N VAL A 21 0.39 9.83 10.41
CA VAL A 21 1.13 10.76 11.27
C VAL A 21 1.90 11.76 10.41
N THR A 22 2.05 12.98 10.89
CA THR A 22 2.91 14.00 10.28
C THR A 22 4.38 13.76 10.62
N THR A 23 5.26 14.31 9.80
CA THR A 23 6.70 14.36 10.06
C THR A 23 7.06 15.10 11.34
N ALA A 24 6.28 16.11 11.73
CA ALA A 24 6.44 16.83 12.98
C ALA A 24 6.14 15.93 14.18
N TRP A 25 4.99 15.26 14.16
CA TRP A 25 4.56 14.36 15.24
C TRP A 25 5.57 13.23 15.48
N LEU A 26 6.08 12.62 14.40
CA LEU A 26 7.05 11.53 14.50
C LEU A 26 8.40 12.02 15.04
N ALA A 27 8.87 13.19 14.60
CA ALA A 27 10.14 13.74 15.06
C ALA A 27 10.19 14.02 16.56
N GLU A 28 9.04 14.33 17.18
CA GLU A 28 8.92 14.51 18.63
C GLU A 28 8.88 13.20 19.42
N ARG A 29 8.78 12.05 18.73
CA ARG A 29 8.50 10.73 19.32
C ARG A 29 9.45 9.63 18.84
N LEU A 30 10.58 9.99 18.23
CA LEU A 30 11.58 9.01 17.79
C LEU A 30 12.12 8.14 18.94
N ASP A 31 12.08 8.66 20.17
CA ASP A 31 12.54 7.96 21.38
C ASP A 31 11.39 7.25 22.14
N ASP A 32 10.17 7.24 21.59
CA ASP A 32 9.03 6.57 22.23
C ASP A 32 9.19 5.03 22.12
N PRO A 33 9.31 4.29 23.24
CA PRO A 33 9.56 2.86 23.22
C PRO A 33 8.38 2.03 22.69
N ASP A 34 7.17 2.62 22.62
CA ASP A 34 5.99 1.95 22.11
C ASP A 34 5.85 2.12 20.58
N ILE A 35 6.74 2.90 19.93
CA ILE A 35 6.77 3.12 18.48
C ILE A 35 7.95 2.41 17.83
N VAL A 36 7.69 1.70 16.73
CA VAL A 36 8.73 1.25 15.80
C VAL A 36 8.54 1.95 14.46
N VAL A 37 9.57 2.68 14.04
CA VAL A 37 9.62 3.29 12.70
C VAL A 37 10.18 2.26 11.73
N ALA A 38 9.51 2.03 10.61
CA ALA A 38 9.92 1.05 9.62
C ALA A 38 10.02 1.67 8.22
N GLU A 39 11.18 1.53 7.58
CA GLU A 39 11.39 1.95 6.20
C GLU A 39 11.15 0.78 5.24
N SER A 40 10.34 1.00 4.20
CA SER A 40 10.08 0.03 3.14
C SER A 40 10.03 0.74 1.78
N ASP A 41 11.00 0.42 0.92
CA ASP A 41 11.31 1.13 -0.32
C ASP A 41 11.27 0.23 -1.55
N GLU A 42 11.18 0.83 -2.73
CA GLU A 42 11.45 0.12 -3.98
C GLU A 42 12.94 -0.22 -4.11
N ASP A 43 13.79 0.77 -3.86
CA ASP A 43 15.23 0.58 -3.83
C ASP A 43 15.69 0.05 -2.46
N VAL A 44 15.91 -1.27 -2.39
CA VAL A 44 16.33 -1.98 -1.17
C VAL A 44 17.66 -1.50 -0.57
N LEU A 45 18.47 -0.75 -1.34
CA LEU A 45 19.74 -0.17 -0.89
C LEU A 45 19.59 1.24 -0.32
N LEU A 46 18.43 1.88 -0.49
CA LEU A 46 18.21 3.28 -0.12
C LEU A 46 18.35 3.52 1.38
N TYR A 47 17.78 2.64 2.20
CA TYR A 47 17.92 2.66 3.66
C TYR A 47 19.39 2.74 4.13
N ASP A 48 20.30 2.02 3.46
CA ASP A 48 21.71 1.93 3.84
C ASP A 48 22.48 3.24 3.53
N THR A 49 21.89 4.11 2.70
CA THR A 49 22.42 5.47 2.42
C THR A 49 22.07 6.50 3.49
N GLY A 50 21.09 6.18 4.34
CA GLY A 50 20.61 7.01 5.44
C GLY A 50 19.11 6.81 5.66
N HIS A 51 18.65 6.83 6.90
CA HIS A 51 17.27 6.57 7.30
C HIS A 51 16.89 7.41 8.53
N ILE A 52 15.60 7.46 8.87
CA ILE A 52 15.12 8.12 10.08
C ILE A 52 15.80 7.46 11.31
N PRO A 53 16.35 8.24 12.27
CA PRO A 53 16.99 7.67 13.45
C PRO A 53 16.09 6.67 14.18
N GLY A 54 16.65 5.48 14.46
CA GLY A 54 15.92 4.39 15.12
C GLY A 54 15.05 3.54 14.18
N ALA A 55 14.92 3.89 12.90
CA ALA A 55 14.11 3.12 11.96
C ALA A 55 14.74 1.77 11.60
N VAL A 56 13.92 0.72 11.53
CA VAL A 56 14.30 -0.59 11.01
C VAL A 56 13.96 -0.70 9.52
N LYS A 57 14.75 -1.42 8.74
CA LYS A 57 14.39 -1.78 7.36
C LYS A 57 13.39 -2.95 7.35
N ILE A 58 12.32 -2.88 6.55
CA ILE A 58 11.48 -4.03 6.18
C ILE A 58 11.48 -4.12 4.65
N ASP A 59 12.21 -5.09 4.13
CA ASP A 59 12.33 -5.32 2.69
C ASP A 59 11.11 -6.08 2.19
N TRP A 60 10.33 -5.46 1.29
CA TRP A 60 9.12 -6.06 0.75
C TRP A 60 9.40 -7.42 0.10
N HIS A 61 10.53 -7.58 -0.59
CA HIS A 61 10.84 -8.78 -1.35
C HIS A 61 11.41 -9.89 -0.46
N THR A 62 12.36 -9.56 0.43
CA THR A 62 13.07 -10.59 1.22
C THR A 62 12.47 -10.87 2.59
N ASP A 63 11.76 -9.91 3.18
CA ASP A 63 11.13 -10.07 4.50
C ASP A 63 9.64 -10.43 4.40
N LEU A 64 8.90 -9.97 3.38
CA LEU A 64 7.43 -10.10 3.30
C LEU A 64 6.90 -11.10 2.26
N ASN A 65 7.73 -11.61 1.35
CA ASN A 65 7.32 -12.62 0.36
C ASN A 65 7.94 -13.99 0.65
N ASP A 66 7.24 -15.04 0.24
CA ASP A 66 7.80 -16.39 0.19
C ASP A 66 8.94 -16.44 -0.85
N PRO A 67 10.09 -17.08 -0.55
CA PRO A 67 11.24 -17.09 -1.45
C PRO A 67 11.06 -17.97 -2.70
N VAL A 68 9.99 -18.75 -2.78
CA VAL A 68 9.74 -19.72 -3.86
C VAL A 68 8.37 -19.50 -4.51
N ALA A 69 7.32 -19.46 -3.71
CA ALA A 69 5.96 -19.22 -4.18
C ALA A 69 5.73 -17.71 -4.39
N ARG A 70 4.90 -17.35 -5.38
CA ARG A 70 4.41 -15.98 -5.51
C ARG A 70 3.27 -15.75 -4.51
N ASP A 71 3.63 -15.66 -3.24
CA ASP A 71 2.72 -15.37 -2.14
C ASP A 71 3.48 -14.67 -1.00
N TYR A 72 2.75 -14.13 -0.04
CA TYR A 72 3.31 -13.56 1.18
C TYR A 72 3.84 -14.65 2.12
N VAL A 73 4.69 -14.24 3.06
CA VAL A 73 5.18 -15.09 4.14
C VAL A 73 4.04 -15.80 4.90
N ASP A 74 4.37 -16.93 5.52
CA ASP A 74 3.45 -17.66 6.41
C ASP A 74 3.39 -17.02 7.82
N PRO A 75 2.42 -17.42 8.67
CA PRO A 75 2.30 -16.94 10.05
C PRO A 75 3.57 -17.02 10.89
N GLU A 76 4.33 -18.09 10.77
CA GLU A 76 5.57 -18.33 11.51
C GLU A 76 6.68 -17.36 11.09
N ALA A 77 6.85 -17.16 9.79
CA ALA A 77 7.83 -16.24 9.22
C ALA A 77 7.49 -14.79 9.55
N PHE A 78 6.20 -14.40 9.50
CA PHE A 78 5.76 -13.07 9.91
C PHE A 78 6.02 -12.82 11.41
N ALA A 79 5.65 -13.75 12.29
CA ALA A 79 5.92 -13.63 13.72
C ALA A 79 7.44 -13.55 14.02
N ALA A 80 8.24 -14.36 13.31
CA ALA A 80 9.70 -14.31 13.42
C ALA A 80 10.28 -12.98 12.92
N LEU A 81 9.74 -12.40 11.85
CA LEU A 81 10.13 -11.08 11.35
C LEU A 81 9.86 -10.00 12.40
N MET A 82 8.62 -9.92 12.88
CA MET A 82 8.22 -8.92 13.88
C MET A 82 9.07 -9.03 15.15
N SER A 83 9.29 -10.26 15.63
CA SER A 83 10.19 -10.53 16.75
C SER A 83 11.59 -9.98 16.51
N ARG A 84 12.24 -10.29 15.37
CA ARG A 84 13.59 -9.80 15.04
C ARG A 84 13.68 -8.28 14.92
N LYS A 85 12.58 -7.60 14.55
CA LYS A 85 12.50 -6.14 14.44
C LYS A 85 12.12 -5.47 15.76
N GLY A 86 11.95 -6.22 16.85
CA GLY A 86 11.60 -5.68 18.18
C GLY A 86 10.13 -5.31 18.32
N ILE A 87 9.26 -5.82 17.45
CA ILE A 87 7.84 -5.48 17.40
C ILE A 87 7.04 -6.49 18.22
N THR A 88 6.16 -5.98 19.09
CA THR A 88 5.14 -6.74 19.82
C THR A 88 3.75 -6.46 19.23
N PRO A 89 2.70 -7.22 19.55
CA PRO A 89 1.33 -6.92 19.10
C PRO A 89 0.79 -5.54 19.51
N ASP A 90 1.36 -4.95 20.57
CA ASP A 90 0.91 -3.66 21.11
C ASP A 90 1.75 -2.47 20.59
N THR A 91 2.80 -2.74 19.80
CA THR A 91 3.69 -1.72 19.23
C THR A 91 2.95 -0.93 18.15
N THR A 92 3.06 0.39 18.15
CA THR A 92 2.63 1.21 17.01
C THR A 92 3.71 1.17 15.93
N ILE A 93 3.38 0.68 14.73
CA ILE A 93 4.32 0.68 13.61
C ILE A 93 4.04 1.91 12.72
N VAL A 94 5.05 2.76 12.52
CA VAL A 94 4.99 3.88 11.57
C VAL A 94 5.84 3.55 10.35
N PHE A 95 5.18 3.23 9.24
CA PHE A 95 5.85 2.97 7.96
C PHE A 95 6.10 4.25 7.17
N TYR A 96 7.25 4.31 6.50
CA TYR A 96 7.57 5.31 5.50
C TYR A 96 8.45 4.71 4.41
N GLY A 97 8.54 5.37 3.26
CA GLY A 97 9.46 4.95 2.20
C GLY A 97 9.56 5.94 1.06
N ASP A 98 10.25 5.54 0.02
CA ASP A 98 10.37 6.24 -1.26
C ASP A 98 9.05 6.27 -2.06
N ASN A 99 9.09 6.93 -3.22
CA ASN A 99 8.03 6.91 -4.23
C ASN A 99 6.61 7.11 -3.68
N PHE A 100 6.39 8.16 -2.87
CA PHE A 100 5.06 8.46 -2.31
C PHE A 100 4.50 7.33 -1.44
N ASN A 101 5.35 6.64 -0.67
CA ASN A 101 4.97 5.55 0.23
C ASN A 101 4.36 4.30 -0.45
N TRP A 102 4.65 4.00 -1.71
CA TRP A 102 4.11 2.77 -2.35
C TRP A 102 4.41 1.51 -1.54
N TRP A 103 5.69 1.28 -1.26
CA TRP A 103 6.13 0.07 -0.55
C TRP A 103 5.84 0.12 0.95
N ALA A 104 5.82 1.32 1.54
CA ALA A 104 5.32 1.54 2.89
C ALA A 104 3.82 1.17 3.03
N ALA A 105 2.96 1.58 2.09
CA ALA A 105 1.55 1.21 2.07
C ALA A 105 1.35 -0.29 1.82
N TYR A 106 2.18 -0.90 0.96
CA TYR A 106 2.21 -2.34 0.76
C TYR A 106 2.59 -3.09 2.04
N ALA A 107 3.65 -2.68 2.73
CA ALA A 107 4.09 -3.31 3.98
C ALA A 107 3.02 -3.19 5.08
N LEU A 108 2.35 -2.03 5.16
CA LEU A 108 1.20 -1.82 6.04
C LEU A 108 0.04 -2.77 5.69
N TRP A 109 -0.28 -2.92 4.40
CA TRP A 109 -1.33 -3.84 3.94
C TRP A 109 -0.99 -5.29 4.29
N VAL A 110 0.26 -5.73 4.13
CA VAL A 110 0.71 -7.06 4.57
C VAL A 110 0.55 -7.22 6.09
N CYS A 111 0.92 -6.22 6.90
CA CYS A 111 0.70 -6.27 8.36
C CYS A 111 -0.79 -6.38 8.72
N SER A 112 -1.67 -5.82 7.89
CA SER A 112 -3.12 -5.88 8.07
C SER A 112 -3.67 -7.29 7.81
N LEU A 113 -3.09 -8.07 6.89
CA LEU A 113 -3.43 -9.49 6.70
C LEU A 113 -3.18 -10.33 7.96
N PHE A 114 -2.22 -9.93 8.80
CA PHE A 114 -1.91 -10.60 10.07
C PHE A 114 -2.55 -9.92 11.28
N GLY A 115 -3.45 -8.95 11.06
CA GLY A 115 -4.21 -8.30 12.11
C GLY A 115 -3.39 -7.45 13.08
N HIS A 116 -2.23 -6.91 12.67
CA HIS A 116 -1.51 -5.95 13.50
C HIS A 116 -2.34 -4.68 13.67
N ALA A 117 -2.67 -4.32 14.91
CA ALA A 117 -3.74 -3.36 15.18
C ALA A 117 -3.37 -1.92 14.78
N ASP A 118 -2.25 -1.42 15.28
CA ASP A 118 -1.83 -0.02 15.13
C ASP A 118 -0.66 0.10 14.14
N VAL A 119 -1.01 0.26 12.88
CA VAL A 119 -0.08 0.49 11.78
C VAL A 119 -0.49 1.79 11.09
N ARG A 120 0.49 2.69 10.88
CA ARG A 120 0.30 4.04 10.36
C ARG A 120 1.29 4.33 9.22
N LEU A 121 0.96 5.27 8.33
CA LEU A 121 1.92 5.84 7.37
C LEU A 121 2.39 7.22 7.82
N LEU A 122 3.68 7.50 7.60
CA LEU A 122 4.23 8.84 7.68
C LEU A 122 3.77 9.64 6.45
N ASP A 123 2.88 10.61 6.62
CA ASP A 123 2.35 11.42 5.52
C ASP A 123 3.48 12.22 4.85
N GLY A 124 3.70 11.98 3.55
CA GLY A 124 4.84 12.52 2.80
C GLY A 124 6.04 11.59 2.65
N GLY A 125 6.12 10.54 3.48
CA GLY A 125 7.16 9.52 3.40
C GLY A 125 8.58 10.05 3.55
N ARG A 126 9.54 9.34 2.94
CA ARG A 126 10.96 9.69 2.99
C ARG A 126 11.25 11.06 2.36
N ALA A 127 10.61 11.34 1.22
CA ALA A 127 10.86 12.55 0.45
C ALA A 127 10.59 13.82 1.27
N LYS A 128 9.42 13.89 1.92
CA LYS A 128 9.05 15.02 2.78
C LYS A 128 9.96 15.16 4.00
N TRP A 129 10.33 14.05 4.64
CA TRP A 129 11.25 14.06 5.78
C TRP A 129 12.59 14.72 5.41
N VAL A 130 13.15 14.34 4.26
CA VAL A 130 14.40 14.89 3.74
C VAL A 130 14.24 16.35 3.30
N GLU A 131 13.15 16.69 2.61
CA GLU A 131 12.87 18.06 2.16
C GLU A 131 12.78 19.04 3.34
N GLU A 132 12.18 18.61 4.45
CA GLU A 132 12.09 19.40 5.68
C GLU A 132 13.42 19.50 6.46
N GLY A 133 14.50 18.90 5.94
CA GLY A 133 15.83 18.95 6.55
C GLY A 133 15.92 18.20 7.88
N ARG A 134 15.05 17.19 8.08
CA ARG A 134 15.02 16.42 9.32
C ARG A 134 16.20 15.45 9.42
N PRO A 135 16.60 15.05 10.64
CA PRO A 135 17.75 14.20 10.85
C PRO A 135 17.63 12.86 10.12
N ILE A 136 18.72 12.42 9.51
CA ILE A 136 18.91 11.06 9.00
C ILE A 136 20.21 10.49 9.55
N THR A 137 20.30 9.18 9.68
CA THR A 137 21.49 8.46 10.15
C THR A 137 21.74 7.22 9.30
N THR A 138 22.97 6.70 9.34
CA THR A 138 23.31 5.38 8.82
C THR A 138 23.46 4.34 9.94
N ASP A 139 23.23 4.74 11.19
CA ASP A 139 23.32 3.86 12.37
C ASP A 139 22.12 2.91 12.42
N VAL A 140 22.37 1.65 12.04
CA VAL A 140 21.33 0.60 12.02
C VAL A 140 20.99 0.17 13.46
N PRO A 141 19.72 0.31 13.91
CA PRO A 141 19.30 -0.12 15.23
C PRO A 141 19.37 -1.65 15.36
N ARG A 142 19.59 -2.12 16.59
CA ARG A 142 19.62 -3.55 16.94
C ARG A 142 18.65 -3.83 18.09
N PRO A 143 17.33 -3.75 17.85
CA PRO A 143 16.35 -4.01 18.88
C PRO A 143 16.49 -5.44 19.41
N ALA A 144 16.22 -5.63 20.70
CA ALA A 144 16.14 -6.96 21.27
C ALA A 144 14.93 -7.70 20.68
N PRO A 145 15.04 -9.01 20.39
CA PRO A 145 13.90 -9.77 19.90
C PRO A 145 12.70 -9.68 20.85
N ALA A 146 11.53 -9.41 20.29
CA ALA A 146 10.28 -9.25 21.03
C ALA A 146 9.38 -10.49 20.92
N GLY A 147 8.41 -10.63 21.82
CA GLY A 147 7.39 -11.67 21.73
C GLY A 147 6.30 -11.29 20.75
N TYR A 148 6.25 -11.94 19.59
CA TYR A 148 5.14 -11.82 18.64
C TYR A 148 4.46 -13.18 18.46
N PRO A 149 3.13 -13.31 18.62
CA PRO A 149 2.42 -14.56 18.49
C PRO A 149 2.34 -15.00 17.02
N VAL A 150 2.32 -16.31 16.79
CA VAL A 150 1.94 -16.86 15.49
C VAL A 150 0.44 -16.67 15.32
N VAL A 151 0.04 -15.85 14.36
CA VAL A 151 -1.36 -15.48 14.07
C VAL A 151 -1.74 -15.93 12.68
N ALA A 152 -2.92 -16.51 12.53
CA ALA A 152 -3.43 -16.89 11.22
C ALA A 152 -3.55 -15.66 10.32
N ARG A 153 -3.13 -15.79 9.06
CA ARG A 153 -3.31 -14.77 8.03
C ARG A 153 -4.77 -14.77 7.58
N ASP A 154 -5.38 -13.59 7.49
CA ASP A 154 -6.72 -13.38 6.94
C ASP A 154 -6.60 -12.77 5.54
N ASP A 155 -6.74 -13.63 4.53
CA ASP A 155 -6.73 -13.19 3.13
C ASP A 155 -8.13 -12.79 2.64
N ASP A 156 -9.22 -13.23 3.29
CA ASP A 156 -10.57 -13.10 2.73
C ASP A 156 -11.12 -11.67 2.84
N THR A 157 -10.66 -10.91 3.85
CA THR A 157 -11.22 -9.58 4.15
C THR A 157 -10.68 -8.48 3.24
N ILE A 158 -9.37 -8.45 2.97
CA ILE A 158 -8.69 -7.32 2.29
C ILE A 158 -7.92 -7.73 1.03
N ARG A 159 -7.92 -9.01 0.66
CA ARG A 159 -7.26 -9.54 -0.54
C ARG A 159 -8.32 -10.10 -1.49
N ALA A 160 -8.06 -9.98 -2.78
CA ALA A 160 -8.84 -10.65 -3.81
C ALA A 160 -7.91 -11.51 -4.65
N PHE A 161 -8.34 -12.72 -5.00
CA PHE A 161 -7.63 -13.59 -5.92
C PHE A 161 -8.23 -13.50 -7.33
N LYS A 162 -7.52 -14.03 -8.32
CA LYS A 162 -7.96 -14.00 -9.72
C LYS A 162 -9.40 -14.48 -9.93
N ASP A 163 -9.80 -15.55 -9.26
CA ASP A 163 -11.14 -16.13 -9.41
C ASP A 163 -12.22 -15.23 -8.76
N ASP A 164 -11.89 -14.53 -7.67
CA ASP A 164 -12.77 -13.51 -7.08
C ASP A 164 -12.97 -12.35 -8.05
N VAL A 165 -11.90 -11.90 -8.72
CA VAL A 165 -11.97 -10.82 -9.71
C VAL A 165 -12.78 -11.23 -10.94
N LEU A 166 -12.65 -12.48 -11.39
CA LEU A 166 -13.50 -13.02 -12.46
C LEU A 166 -14.99 -13.01 -12.07
N ALA A 167 -15.31 -13.39 -10.84
CA ALA A 167 -16.67 -13.34 -10.32
C ALA A 167 -17.17 -11.89 -10.10
N HIS A 168 -16.25 -10.95 -9.87
CA HIS A 168 -16.56 -9.54 -9.62
C HIS A 168 -16.99 -8.77 -10.87
N LEU A 169 -16.64 -9.25 -12.06
CA LEU A 169 -16.89 -8.55 -13.33
C LEU A 169 -18.37 -8.20 -13.52
N GLY A 170 -18.65 -6.89 -13.59
CA GLY A 170 -20.01 -6.36 -13.75
C GLY A 170 -20.88 -6.40 -12.49
N THR A 171 -20.35 -6.83 -11.34
CA THR A 171 -21.07 -6.88 -10.06
C THR A 171 -20.67 -5.77 -9.09
N GLY A 172 -19.43 -5.26 -9.19
CA GLY A 172 -18.96 -4.15 -8.38
C GLY A 172 -17.81 -3.38 -9.04
N PRO A 173 -17.35 -2.29 -8.42
CA PRO A 173 -16.28 -1.47 -8.98
C PRO A 173 -14.94 -2.18 -8.97
N LEU A 174 -14.20 -2.00 -10.08
CA LEU A 174 -12.82 -2.43 -10.24
C LEU A 174 -11.98 -1.22 -10.64
N VAL A 175 -10.92 -0.93 -9.88
CA VAL A 175 -10.09 0.27 -10.04
C VAL A 175 -8.70 -0.13 -10.53
N ASP A 176 -8.38 0.24 -11.77
CA ASP A 176 -7.03 0.11 -12.33
C ASP A 176 -6.23 1.38 -12.03
N VAL A 177 -5.17 1.24 -11.23
CA VAL A 177 -4.39 2.38 -10.75
C VAL A 177 -3.09 2.62 -11.54
N ARG A 178 -2.91 1.90 -12.66
CA ARG A 178 -1.75 2.04 -13.55
C ARG A 178 -1.83 3.31 -14.40
N SER A 179 -0.79 3.56 -15.18
CA SER A 179 -0.77 4.71 -16.10
C SER A 179 -1.83 4.55 -17.22
N PRO A 180 -2.29 5.66 -17.83
CA PRO A 180 -3.24 5.59 -18.95
C PRO A 180 -2.74 4.76 -20.15
N GLY A 181 -1.42 4.73 -20.38
CA GLY A 181 -0.80 3.92 -21.43
C GLY A 181 -0.86 2.41 -21.13
N GLU A 182 -0.65 2.01 -19.87
CA GLU A 182 -0.83 0.62 -19.42
C GLU A 182 -2.31 0.20 -19.52
N TYR A 183 -3.23 1.05 -19.01
CA TYR A 183 -4.67 0.79 -19.03
C TYR A 183 -5.22 0.61 -20.46
N SER A 184 -4.87 1.51 -21.37
CA SER A 184 -5.30 1.41 -22.78
C SER A 184 -4.63 0.29 -23.58
N GLY A 185 -3.64 -0.39 -22.99
CA GLY A 185 -2.84 -1.43 -23.63
C GLY A 185 -1.89 -0.92 -24.71
N GLN A 186 -1.56 0.37 -24.69
CA GLN A 186 -0.46 0.94 -25.48
C GLN A 186 0.91 0.51 -24.93
N LEU A 187 0.99 0.31 -23.62
CA LEU A 187 2.18 -0.12 -22.88
C LEU A 187 1.88 -1.39 -22.07
N THR A 188 2.93 -2.17 -21.78
CA THR A 188 2.88 -3.35 -20.89
C THR A 188 3.46 -3.05 -19.51
N HIS A 189 4.14 -1.91 -19.36
CA HIS A 189 4.68 -1.38 -18.11
C HIS A 189 4.65 0.15 -18.12
N MET A 190 4.83 0.78 -16.96
CA MET A 190 5.08 2.23 -16.83
C MET A 190 6.08 2.77 -17.89
N PRO A 191 5.91 4.00 -18.43
CA PRO A 191 6.69 4.51 -19.56
C PRO A 191 8.23 4.47 -19.44
N GLU A 192 8.75 4.56 -18.22
CA GLU A 192 10.20 4.62 -17.94
C GLU A 192 10.80 3.26 -17.54
N TYR A 193 9.98 2.21 -17.49
CA TYR A 193 10.37 0.87 -17.10
C TYR A 193 10.45 -0.05 -18.34
N PRO A 194 11.25 -1.12 -18.28
CA PRO A 194 11.27 -2.16 -19.32
C PRO A 194 9.85 -2.67 -19.62
N GLN A 195 9.49 -2.66 -20.91
CA GLN A 195 8.15 -3.03 -21.40
C GLN A 195 8.00 -4.56 -21.50
N GLU A 196 8.27 -5.26 -20.40
CA GLU A 196 8.30 -6.72 -20.30
C GLU A 196 7.55 -7.24 -19.05
N GLY A 197 7.43 -8.55 -18.93
CA GLY A 197 6.77 -9.23 -17.80
C GLY A 197 5.29 -9.56 -18.00
N THR A 198 4.64 -9.10 -19.08
CA THR A 198 3.29 -9.54 -19.47
C THR A 198 3.18 -9.84 -20.96
N LEU A 199 2.47 -10.90 -21.32
CA LEU A 199 2.27 -11.34 -22.70
C LEU A 199 1.13 -10.58 -23.41
N ARG A 200 0.23 -9.95 -22.66
CA ARG A 200 -0.91 -9.17 -23.18
C ARG A 200 -1.02 -7.82 -22.47
N ALA A 201 -1.34 -6.79 -23.24
CA ALA A 201 -1.59 -5.43 -22.77
C ALA A 201 -3.09 -5.10 -22.85
N GLY A 202 -3.53 -4.17 -22.01
CA GLY A 202 -4.94 -3.78 -21.84
C GLY A 202 -5.27 -3.62 -20.37
N HIS A 203 -6.55 -3.72 -20.04
CA HIS A 203 -7.06 -3.75 -18.67
C HIS A 203 -8.13 -4.84 -18.52
N ILE A 204 -8.48 -5.14 -17.27
CA ILE A 204 -9.58 -6.06 -16.95
C ILE A 204 -10.90 -5.36 -17.31
N PRO A 205 -11.81 -5.99 -18.10
CA PRO A 205 -13.07 -5.35 -18.48
C PRO A 205 -13.85 -4.84 -17.27
N THR A 206 -14.63 -3.78 -17.47
CA THR A 206 -15.35 -2.99 -16.45
C THR A 206 -14.49 -2.13 -15.54
N ALA A 207 -13.16 -2.32 -15.52
CA ALA A 207 -12.28 -1.51 -14.67
C ALA A 207 -12.32 -0.03 -15.07
N ARG A 208 -12.27 0.86 -14.09
CA ARG A 208 -12.10 2.30 -14.31
C ARG A 208 -10.67 2.71 -13.98
N SER A 209 -10.09 3.59 -14.80
CA SER A 209 -8.73 4.08 -14.61
C SER A 209 -8.68 5.24 -13.62
N VAL A 210 -7.96 5.07 -12.51
CA VAL A 210 -7.59 6.15 -11.59
C VAL A 210 -6.12 5.97 -11.22
N PRO A 211 -5.18 6.57 -11.99
CA PRO A 211 -3.77 6.46 -11.69
C PRO A 211 -3.47 6.84 -10.24
N TRP A 212 -2.79 5.96 -9.49
CA TRP A 212 -2.60 6.09 -8.03
C TRP A 212 -2.08 7.49 -7.62
N LYS A 213 -1.21 8.09 -8.45
CA LYS A 213 -0.55 9.39 -8.23
C LYS A 213 -1.55 10.52 -8.04
N ARG A 214 -2.77 10.38 -8.57
CA ARG A 214 -3.84 11.37 -8.44
C ARG A 214 -4.24 11.58 -6.98
N ALA A 215 -4.04 10.60 -6.09
CA ALA A 215 -4.36 10.71 -4.67
C ALA A 215 -3.24 11.34 -3.82
N ALA A 216 -2.10 11.69 -4.42
CA ALA A 216 -0.96 12.30 -3.73
C ALA A 216 -0.64 13.70 -4.28
N ASN A 217 -0.14 14.56 -3.40
CA ASN A 217 0.45 15.85 -3.70
C ASN A 217 1.87 15.67 -4.26
N ASP A 218 2.48 16.78 -4.71
CA ASP A 218 3.85 16.78 -5.22
C ASP A 218 4.88 16.55 -4.10
N ASP A 219 4.57 16.98 -2.88
CA ASP A 219 5.43 16.86 -1.68
C ASP A 219 5.39 15.48 -1.01
N GLY A 220 4.74 14.48 -1.63
CA GLY A 220 4.61 13.15 -1.05
C GLY A 220 3.29 12.91 -0.32
N THR A 221 2.62 13.95 0.15
CA THR A 221 1.49 13.80 1.08
C THR A 221 0.20 13.39 0.38
N PHE A 222 -0.75 12.82 1.12
CA PHE A 222 -2.08 12.54 0.58
C PHE A 222 -2.86 13.84 0.31
N ARG A 223 -3.72 13.80 -0.71
CA ARG A 223 -4.67 14.89 -1.01
C ARG A 223 -5.70 15.06 0.12
N SER A 224 -6.35 16.22 0.14
CA SER A 224 -7.45 16.50 1.07
C SER A 224 -8.64 15.55 0.86
N LEU A 225 -9.48 15.38 1.89
CA LEU A 225 -10.67 14.53 1.80
C LEU A 225 -11.60 14.98 0.65
N ASP A 226 -11.76 16.29 0.46
CA ASP A 226 -12.61 16.84 -0.60
C ASP A 226 -12.10 16.48 -2.01
N GLU A 227 -10.79 16.60 -2.24
CA GLU A 227 -10.18 16.21 -3.52
C GLU A 227 -10.29 14.69 -3.76
N LEU A 228 -10.07 13.89 -2.72
CA LEU A 228 -10.21 12.44 -2.81
C LEU A 228 -11.67 12.04 -3.11
N ASN A 229 -12.65 12.67 -2.46
CA ASN A 229 -14.06 12.47 -2.77
C ASN A 229 -14.40 12.87 -4.22
N ALA A 230 -13.86 13.98 -4.72
CA ALA A 230 -14.06 14.39 -6.10
C ALA A 230 -13.53 13.34 -7.09
N ILE A 231 -12.33 12.77 -6.84
CA ILE A 231 -11.72 11.74 -7.69
C ILE A 231 -12.55 10.44 -7.65
N TYR A 232 -12.78 9.90 -6.45
CA TYR A 232 -13.30 8.54 -6.30
C TYR A 232 -14.82 8.46 -6.36
N ARG A 233 -15.54 9.41 -5.75
CA ARG A 233 -17.01 9.44 -5.79
C ARG A 233 -17.52 10.26 -6.96
N GLY A 234 -16.87 11.38 -7.26
CA GLY A 234 -17.30 12.29 -8.32
C GLY A 234 -17.07 11.74 -9.73
N GLU A 235 -15.85 11.29 -10.04
CA GLU A 235 -15.49 10.91 -11.41
C GLU A 235 -15.84 9.46 -11.75
N ILE A 236 -15.55 8.51 -10.85
CA ILE A 236 -15.79 7.08 -11.09
C ILE A 236 -17.04 6.53 -10.39
N GLY A 237 -17.70 7.35 -9.57
CA GLY A 237 -19.03 7.05 -9.03
C GLY A 237 -19.07 6.10 -7.84
N LEU A 238 -17.98 5.94 -7.08
CA LEU A 238 -17.96 5.02 -5.93
C LEU A 238 -18.98 5.42 -4.84
N GLN A 239 -19.70 4.43 -4.33
CA GLN A 239 -20.73 4.51 -3.28
C GLN A 239 -20.27 3.78 -2.01
N ASP A 240 -20.77 4.20 -0.85
CA ASP A 240 -20.33 3.68 0.47
C ASP A 240 -20.47 2.17 0.62
N ASP A 241 -21.50 1.60 -0.01
CA ASP A 241 -21.81 0.18 -0.01
C ASP A 241 -21.20 -0.56 -1.19
N ASP A 242 -20.23 0.00 -1.92
CA ASP A 242 -19.53 -0.76 -2.96
C ASP A 242 -18.62 -1.84 -2.36
N ASP A 243 -18.49 -2.97 -3.05
CA ASP A 243 -17.41 -3.93 -2.85
C ASP A 243 -16.34 -3.62 -3.91
N ILE A 244 -15.26 -2.98 -3.49
CA ILE A 244 -14.27 -2.38 -4.38
C ILE A 244 -13.05 -3.29 -4.48
N VAL A 245 -12.62 -3.57 -5.70
CA VAL A 245 -11.33 -4.22 -5.95
C VAL A 245 -10.38 -3.23 -6.61
N ALA A 246 -9.18 -3.06 -6.04
CA ALA A 246 -8.10 -2.27 -6.64
C ALA A 246 -6.98 -3.18 -7.14
N TYR A 247 -6.37 -2.83 -8.28
CA TYR A 247 -5.23 -3.59 -8.83
C TYR A 247 -4.26 -2.69 -9.61
N CYS A 248 -3.02 -3.16 -9.76
CA CYS A 248 -1.99 -2.52 -10.57
C CYS A 248 -1.22 -3.57 -11.39
N ARG A 249 0.11 -3.61 -11.27
CA ARG A 249 0.97 -4.62 -11.91
C ARG A 249 1.34 -5.75 -10.95
N ILE A 250 1.76 -5.46 -9.71
CA ILE A 250 2.15 -6.46 -8.70
C ILE A 250 1.61 -6.17 -7.28
N GLY A 251 0.56 -5.37 -7.14
CA GLY A 251 -0.09 -5.07 -5.85
C GLY A 251 0.46 -3.87 -5.07
N GLU A 252 1.59 -3.29 -5.50
CA GLU A 252 2.37 -2.26 -4.82
C GLU A 252 1.75 -0.85 -4.92
N ARG A 253 1.23 -0.50 -6.09
CA ARG A 253 0.53 0.78 -6.31
C ARG A 253 -0.93 0.70 -5.87
N SER A 254 -1.53 -0.48 -5.97
CA SER A 254 -2.92 -0.69 -5.53
C SER A 254 -3.06 -0.80 -4.02
N SER A 255 -2.02 -1.17 -3.26
CA SER A 255 -2.02 -1.04 -1.79
C SER A 255 -2.11 0.42 -1.35
N HIS A 256 -1.44 1.36 -2.04
CA HIS A 256 -1.58 2.79 -1.80
C HIS A 256 -3.02 3.27 -2.03
N THR A 257 -3.65 2.88 -3.14
CA THR A 257 -5.07 3.20 -3.37
C THR A 257 -6.00 2.48 -2.39
N TRP A 258 -5.72 1.24 -2.01
CA TRP A 258 -6.45 0.53 -0.96
C TRP A 258 -6.41 1.29 0.36
N PHE A 259 -5.25 1.83 0.75
CA PHE A 259 -5.11 2.65 1.96
C PHE A 259 -5.98 3.92 1.87
N VAL A 260 -5.96 4.60 0.73
CA VAL A 260 -6.78 5.79 0.48
C VAL A 260 -8.28 5.48 0.60
N LEU A 261 -8.75 4.42 -0.07
CA LEU A 261 -10.16 4.04 -0.06
C LEU A 261 -10.61 3.60 1.34
N THR A 262 -9.82 2.74 1.99
CA THR A 262 -10.18 2.14 3.28
C THR A 262 -10.07 3.15 4.42
N HIS A 263 -8.94 3.83 4.55
CA HIS A 263 -8.63 4.63 5.74
C HIS A 263 -8.91 6.12 5.57
N LEU A 264 -8.70 6.68 4.38
CA LEU A 264 -8.93 8.12 4.19
C LEU A 264 -10.37 8.42 3.84
N LEU A 265 -10.99 7.59 2.99
CA LEU A 265 -12.37 7.76 2.53
C LEU A 265 -13.39 6.92 3.32
N GLY A 266 -12.95 5.89 4.05
CA GLY A 266 -13.80 5.10 4.93
C GLY A 266 -14.69 4.09 4.22
N PHE A 267 -14.27 3.54 3.06
CA PHE A 267 -14.99 2.43 2.44
C PHE A 267 -14.74 1.14 3.22
N ASP A 268 -15.82 0.45 3.62
CA ASP A 268 -15.75 -0.74 4.47
C ASP A 268 -15.28 -2.00 3.73
N ARG A 269 -15.47 -2.07 2.41
CA ARG A 269 -15.22 -3.27 1.60
C ARG A 269 -14.29 -2.96 0.44
N VAL A 270 -13.00 -2.99 0.73
CA VAL A 270 -11.95 -2.76 -0.27
C VAL A 270 -10.95 -3.91 -0.24
N ARG A 271 -10.78 -4.59 -1.37
CA ARG A 271 -9.81 -5.67 -1.55
C ARG A 271 -8.73 -5.29 -2.53
N ASN A 272 -7.49 -5.65 -2.21
CA ASN A 272 -6.36 -5.52 -3.12
C ASN A 272 -6.17 -6.84 -3.90
N TYR A 273 -6.20 -6.78 -5.23
CA TYR A 273 -5.83 -7.91 -6.08
C TYR A 273 -4.34 -7.84 -6.41
N ASP A 274 -3.52 -8.47 -5.56
CA ASP A 274 -2.05 -8.43 -5.65
C ASP A 274 -1.47 -9.22 -6.84
N GLY A 275 -2.18 -10.26 -7.29
CA GLY A 275 -1.87 -10.96 -8.53
C GLY A 275 -1.75 -9.99 -9.71
N SER A 276 -2.69 -9.02 -9.76
CA SER A 276 -2.64 -7.81 -10.58
C SER A 276 -2.40 -8.11 -12.08
N TRP A 277 -1.91 -7.14 -12.85
CA TRP A 277 -1.68 -7.32 -14.29
C TRP A 277 -0.60 -8.36 -14.62
N CYS A 278 0.40 -8.58 -13.75
CA CYS A 278 1.39 -9.64 -13.96
C CYS A 278 0.77 -11.04 -13.98
N GLU A 279 -0.26 -11.30 -13.16
CA GLU A 279 -1.02 -12.55 -13.26
C GLU A 279 -2.00 -12.49 -14.44
N TRP A 280 -2.85 -11.47 -14.50
CA TRP A 280 -3.95 -11.41 -15.47
C TRP A 280 -3.46 -11.36 -16.93
N GLY A 281 -2.46 -10.52 -17.22
CA GLY A 281 -1.90 -10.35 -18.57
C GLY A 281 -1.11 -11.55 -19.08
N ASN A 282 -0.84 -12.55 -18.23
CA ASN A 282 -0.19 -13.81 -18.59
C ASN A 282 -1.12 -15.02 -18.51
N ALA A 283 -2.30 -14.88 -17.90
CA ALA A 283 -3.27 -15.96 -17.76
C ALA A 283 -3.90 -16.33 -19.12
N VAL A 284 -4.03 -17.63 -19.37
CA VAL A 284 -4.63 -18.14 -20.60
C VAL A 284 -6.15 -17.95 -20.54
N ARG A 285 -6.71 -17.30 -21.57
CA ARG A 285 -8.17 -17.17 -21.82
C ARG A 285 -8.95 -16.35 -20.77
N VAL A 286 -8.29 -15.45 -20.04
CA VAL A 286 -9.00 -14.41 -19.28
C VAL A 286 -9.45 -13.27 -20.20
N PRO A 287 -10.56 -12.57 -19.90
CA PRO A 287 -11.04 -11.48 -20.73
C PRO A 287 -10.15 -10.23 -20.55
N ILE A 288 -9.88 -9.51 -21.64
CA ILE A 288 -9.06 -8.29 -21.67
C ILE A 288 -9.75 -7.27 -22.56
N GLU A 289 -9.89 -6.04 -22.05
CA GLU A 289 -10.31 -4.88 -22.83
C GLU A 289 -9.08 -4.08 -23.27
N LYS A 290 -9.11 -3.55 -24.50
CA LYS A 290 -8.01 -2.76 -25.06
C LYS A 290 -8.53 -1.46 -25.66
N SER A 291 -8.95 -0.57 -24.78
CA SER A 291 -9.40 0.78 -25.13
C SER A 291 -9.18 1.74 -23.95
N ALA A 292 -9.46 3.02 -24.16
CA ALA A 292 -9.50 4.00 -23.07
C ALA A 292 -10.83 3.96 -22.28
N GLU A 293 -11.79 3.14 -22.71
CA GLU A 293 -13.08 2.97 -22.06
C GLU A 293 -13.08 1.71 -21.17
N PRO A 294 -13.94 1.61 -20.14
CA PRO A 294 -14.00 0.44 -19.27
C PRO A 294 -14.37 -0.89 -19.97
N GLY A 295 -15.03 -0.82 -21.12
CA GLY A 295 -15.63 -2.01 -21.75
C GLY A 295 -16.86 -2.51 -20.99
N SER A 296 -17.20 -3.79 -21.18
CA SER A 296 -18.37 -4.43 -20.56
C SER A 296 -18.02 -5.81 -20.04
N ALA A 297 -18.79 -6.31 -19.07
CA ALA A 297 -18.62 -7.68 -18.59
C ALA A 297 -18.89 -8.68 -19.74
N PRO A 298 -18.10 -9.77 -19.84
CA PRO A 298 -18.21 -10.76 -20.90
C PRO A 298 -19.46 -11.66 -20.80
#